data_AF-A0A8J5R7U1-F1
#
_entry.id   AF-A0A8J5R7U1-F1
#
_cell.length_a   1.000
_cell.length_b   1.000
_cell.length_c   1.000
_cell.angle_alpha   90.00
_cell.angle_beta   90.00
_cell.angle_gamma   90.00
#
_symmetry.space_group_name_H-M   'P 1'
#
loop_
_entity.id
_entity.type
_entity.pdbx_description
1 polymer ?
#
loop_
_entity_poly.entity_id
_entity_poly.type
_entity_poly.pdbx_seq_one_letter_code
_entity_poly.pdbx_strand_id
1 'polypeptide(L)'
;MINLLSGLHNNKIWADGLLIFYEIFKFLEKSIDAKIHEKISRFQFLYDLKRSQAIEDDLNYYLNKDWLKNYSPRPAVVEYIDHLKKLESKNSILIIAYIYHLYMGLLSGGIILRKKRQLMQKLMPFNSGASKLDGNHVTDFGELSIYELKKNVKRTMNEVADELDEDTKKSLIDESKKVFLLNNKVIQSVQESML
;
A
#
# COMPACT_ATOMS: atom_id res chain seq x y z
N MET A 1 4.10 -6.58 -20.23
CA MET A 1 3.08 -7.03 -19.27
C MET A 1 3.81 -7.51 -18.03
N ILE A 2 3.70 -6.78 -16.91
CA ILE A 2 4.50 -6.95 -15.68
C ILE A 2 4.17 -8.31 -15.04
N ASN A 3 5.14 -9.20 -14.85
CA ASN A 3 4.91 -10.56 -14.36
C ASN A 3 4.78 -10.63 -12.82
N LEU A 4 3.78 -9.93 -12.27
CA LEU A 4 3.35 -10.01 -10.86
C LEU A 4 3.02 -11.45 -10.40
N LEU A 5 2.83 -12.38 -11.35
CA LEU A 5 2.57 -13.79 -11.08
C LEU A 5 3.81 -14.53 -10.57
N SER A 6 5.03 -14.07 -10.89
CA SER A 6 6.27 -14.69 -10.41
C SER A 6 6.38 -14.69 -8.88
N GLY A 7 5.90 -13.63 -8.22
CA GLY A 7 5.84 -13.52 -6.75
C GLY A 7 4.83 -14.45 -6.08
N LEU A 8 3.94 -15.12 -6.83
CA LEU A 8 2.98 -16.07 -6.25
C LEU A 8 3.65 -17.36 -5.78
N HIS A 9 4.84 -17.68 -6.29
CA HIS A 9 5.57 -18.92 -6.02
C HIS A 9 6.79 -18.75 -5.11
N ASN A 10 7.25 -17.51 -4.90
CA ASN A 10 8.50 -17.22 -4.20
C ASN A 10 8.25 -16.22 -3.07
N ASN A 11 8.42 -16.70 -1.83
CA ASN A 11 8.24 -15.90 -0.63
C ASN A 11 9.20 -14.69 -0.56
N LYS A 12 10.40 -14.79 -1.12
CA LYS A 12 11.36 -13.67 -1.17
C LYS A 12 10.87 -12.57 -2.10
N ILE A 13 10.40 -12.93 -3.30
CA ILE A 13 9.83 -11.97 -4.27
C ILE A 13 8.55 -11.33 -3.71
N TRP A 14 7.73 -12.11 -3.00
CA TRP A 14 6.58 -11.55 -2.30
C TRP A 14 6.97 -10.54 -1.22
N ALA A 15 7.96 -10.90 -0.39
CA ALA A 15 8.47 -10.01 0.65
C ALA A 15 9.08 -8.74 0.06
N ASP A 16 9.82 -8.83 -1.05
CA ASP A 16 10.31 -7.66 -1.79
C ASP A 16 9.16 -6.76 -2.26
N GLY A 17 8.06 -7.36 -2.73
CA GLY A 17 6.83 -6.64 -3.07
C GLY A 17 6.19 -5.93 -1.87
N LEU A 18 6.25 -6.53 -0.67
CA LEU A 18 5.78 -5.88 0.56
C LEU A 18 6.72 -4.75 1.01
N LEU A 19 8.04 -4.95 0.94
CA LEU A 19 9.05 -3.97 1.35
C LEU A 19 8.96 -2.66 0.57
N ILE A 20 8.63 -2.71 -0.72
CA ILE A 20 8.49 -1.48 -1.53
C ILE A 20 7.27 -0.63 -1.13
N PHE A 21 6.25 -1.23 -0.51
CA PHE A 21 5.07 -0.51 -0.05
C PHE A 21 5.09 -0.20 1.45
N TYR A 22 5.96 -0.84 2.25
CA TYR A 22 6.08 -0.64 3.69
C TYR A 22 6.26 0.85 4.06
N GLU A 23 7.30 1.50 3.53
CA GLU A 23 7.59 2.91 3.83
C GLU A 23 6.52 3.85 3.28
N ILE A 24 5.88 3.50 2.16
CA ILE A 24 4.83 4.30 1.55
C ILE A 24 3.59 4.29 2.45
N PHE A 25 3.10 3.13 2.87
CA PHE A 25 1.97 3.05 3.80
C PHE A 25 2.29 3.71 5.13
N LYS A 26 3.51 3.50 5.67
CA LYS A 26 3.96 4.14 6.90
C LYS A 26 3.94 5.67 6.80
N PHE A 27 4.38 6.24 5.69
CA PHE A 27 4.31 7.68 5.44
C PHE A 27 2.86 8.18 5.40
N LEU A 28 1.99 7.51 4.64
CA LEU A 28 0.59 7.90 4.48
C LEU A 28 -0.18 7.79 5.80
N GLU A 29 0.05 6.73 6.57
CA GLU A 29 -0.53 6.53 7.89
C GLU A 29 -0.10 7.62 8.88
N LYS A 30 1.21 7.94 8.90
CA LYS A 30 1.72 9.07 9.70
C LYS A 30 1.09 10.40 9.29
N SER A 31 0.89 10.63 7.99
CA SER A 31 0.24 11.85 7.49
C SER A 31 -1.19 11.99 7.99
N ILE A 32 -1.94 10.88 8.05
CA ILE A 32 -3.31 10.84 8.59
C ILE A 32 -3.30 11.09 10.10
N ASP A 33 -2.49 10.33 10.85
CA ASP A 33 -2.42 10.41 12.32
C ASP A 33 -1.93 11.76 12.84
N ALA A 34 -0.93 12.35 12.17
CA ALA A 34 -0.41 13.67 12.48
C ALA A 34 -1.37 14.80 12.06
N LYS A 35 -2.48 14.49 11.37
CA LYS A 35 -3.51 15.45 10.94
C LYS A 35 -2.92 16.65 10.19
N ILE A 36 -1.99 16.39 9.28
CA ILE A 36 -1.24 17.44 8.54
C ILE A 36 -2.14 18.35 7.68
N HIS A 37 -3.39 17.95 7.46
CA HIS A 37 -4.42 18.74 6.82
C HIS A 37 -5.80 18.29 7.30
N GLU A 38 -6.74 19.23 7.47
CA GLU A 38 -8.11 18.94 7.93
C GLU A 38 -8.79 17.90 7.04
N LYS A 39 -8.75 18.10 5.71
CA LYS A 39 -9.33 17.17 4.73
C LYS A 39 -8.65 15.79 4.69
N ILE A 40 -7.35 15.70 5.00
CA ILE A 40 -6.65 14.40 5.13
C ILE A 40 -7.14 13.64 6.37
N SER A 41 -7.39 14.36 7.47
CA SER A 41 -7.85 13.78 8.73
C SER A 41 -9.20 13.06 8.61
N ARG A 42 -10.00 13.37 7.58
CA ARG A 42 -11.26 12.65 7.28
C ARG A 42 -11.04 11.18 6.89
N PHE A 43 -9.81 10.80 6.56
CA PHE A 43 -9.39 9.43 6.30
C PHE A 43 -8.88 8.68 7.55
N GLN A 44 -9.12 9.19 8.77
CA GLN A 44 -8.66 8.57 10.03
C GLN A 44 -8.99 7.06 10.12
N PHE A 45 -10.16 6.65 9.63
CA PHE A 45 -10.58 5.24 9.62
C PHE A 45 -9.62 4.31 8.86
N LEU A 46 -8.78 4.83 7.97
CA LEU A 46 -7.75 4.06 7.25
C LEU A 46 -6.49 3.85 8.09
N TYR A 47 -6.12 4.84 8.92
CA TYR A 47 -5.01 4.70 9.87
C TYR A 47 -5.31 3.62 10.90
N ASP A 48 -6.56 3.55 11.38
CA ASP A 48 -6.99 2.57 12.37
C ASP A 48 -6.87 1.11 11.86
N LEU A 49 -6.76 0.92 10.53
CA LEU A 49 -6.50 -0.39 9.92
C LEU A 49 -5.04 -0.84 10.06
N LYS A 50 -4.09 0.05 10.40
CA LYS A 50 -2.67 -0.26 10.65
C LYS A 50 -2.02 -1.13 9.56
N ARG A 51 -2.11 -0.72 8.30
CA ARG A 51 -1.54 -1.46 7.16
C ARG A 51 -0.03 -1.51 7.21
N SER A 52 0.68 -0.49 7.69
CA SER A 52 2.14 -0.58 7.87
C SER A 52 2.53 -1.67 8.86
N GLN A 53 1.84 -1.77 9.99
CA GLN A 53 2.03 -2.86 10.96
C GLN A 53 1.71 -4.22 10.36
N ALA A 54 0.59 -4.32 9.63
CA ALA A 54 0.21 -5.57 8.97
C ALA A 54 1.25 -6.01 7.90
N ILE A 55 1.89 -5.06 7.22
CA ILE A 55 3.03 -5.35 6.33
C ILE A 55 4.23 -5.87 7.13
N GLU A 56 4.54 -5.25 8.27
CA GLU A 56 5.63 -5.69 9.15
C GLU A 56 5.39 -7.11 9.69
N ASP A 57 4.17 -7.45 10.08
CA ASP A 57 3.81 -8.81 10.53
C ASP A 57 4.00 -9.83 9.40
N ASP A 58 3.63 -9.48 8.17
CA ASP A 58 3.88 -10.32 7.00
C ASP A 58 5.38 -10.45 6.69
N LEU A 59 6.16 -9.38 6.81
CA LEU A 59 7.61 -9.41 6.63
C LEU A 59 8.31 -10.23 7.70
N ASN A 60 7.86 -10.18 8.95
CA ASN A 60 8.35 -11.04 10.03
C ASN A 60 8.15 -12.52 9.72
N TYR A 61 7.05 -12.86 9.04
CA TYR A 61 6.80 -14.22 8.56
C TYR A 61 7.69 -14.61 7.38
N TYR A 62 7.86 -13.73 6.38
CA TYR A 62 8.60 -14.07 5.15
C TYR A 62 10.12 -13.94 5.25
N LEU A 63 10.63 -13.02 6.06
CA LEU A 63 12.05 -12.65 6.16
C LEU A 63 12.66 -12.88 7.55
N ASN A 64 11.86 -13.37 8.51
CA ASN A 64 12.15 -13.47 9.95
C ASN A 64 12.18 -12.11 10.67
N LYS A 65 12.08 -12.14 12.01
CA LYS A 65 11.97 -10.94 12.88
C LYS A 65 13.12 -9.93 12.77
N ASP A 66 14.26 -10.33 12.22
CA ASP A 66 15.46 -9.52 12.10
C ASP A 66 15.59 -8.78 10.75
N TRP A 67 14.57 -8.84 9.89
CA TRP A 67 14.60 -8.24 8.55
C TRP A 67 14.94 -6.74 8.56
N LEU A 68 14.49 -6.01 9.59
CA LEU A 68 14.78 -4.58 9.78
C LEU A 68 16.27 -4.27 9.93
N LYS A 69 17.09 -5.19 10.48
CA LYS A 69 18.52 -4.93 10.76
C LYS A 69 19.33 -4.64 9.50
N ASN A 70 18.94 -5.24 8.37
CA ASN A 70 19.63 -5.10 7.09
C ASN A 70 18.76 -4.41 6.04
N TYR A 71 17.65 -3.80 6.47
CA TYR A 71 16.70 -3.17 5.57
C TYR A 71 17.13 -1.73 5.24
N SER A 72 17.20 -1.43 3.94
CA SER A 72 17.20 -0.08 3.43
C SER A 72 16.16 0.02 2.31
N PRO A 73 15.35 1.09 2.27
CA PRO A 73 14.42 1.30 1.17
C PRO A 73 15.18 1.38 -0.16
N ARG A 74 14.58 0.81 -1.21
CA ARG A 74 15.14 0.88 -2.57
C ARG A 74 15.17 2.33 -3.07
N PRO A 75 16.09 2.71 -3.97
CA PRO A 75 16.15 4.09 -4.50
C PRO A 75 14.81 4.59 -5.06
N ALA A 76 14.06 3.72 -5.76
CA ALA A 76 12.73 4.06 -6.27
C ALA A 76 11.72 4.38 -5.15
N VAL A 77 11.81 3.70 -4.00
CA VAL A 77 10.97 3.96 -2.83
C VAL A 77 11.38 5.28 -2.18
N VAL A 78 12.69 5.54 -2.05
CA VAL A 78 13.20 6.82 -1.53
C VAL A 78 12.69 7.99 -2.38
N GLU A 79 12.77 7.89 -3.70
CA GLU A 79 12.25 8.91 -4.61
C GLU A 79 10.74 9.14 -4.43
N TYR A 80 9.98 8.07 -4.22
CA TYR A 80 8.55 8.16 -3.91
C TYR A 80 8.33 8.97 -2.62
N ILE A 81 8.99 8.57 -1.53
CA ILE A 81 8.87 9.23 -0.23
C ILE A 81 9.31 10.70 -0.31
N ASP A 82 10.37 11.01 -1.05
CA ASP A 82 10.83 12.39 -1.23
C ASP A 82 9.83 13.24 -2.02
N HIS A 83 9.11 12.65 -2.99
CA HIS A 83 7.99 13.34 -3.63
C HIS A 83 6.86 13.62 -2.64
N LEU A 84 6.49 12.64 -1.80
CA LEU A 84 5.45 12.83 -0.78
C LEU A 84 5.82 13.91 0.26
N LYS A 85 7.07 13.94 0.73
CA LYS A 85 7.58 14.99 1.62
C LYS A 85 7.51 16.38 0.97
N LYS A 86 7.78 16.48 -0.34
CA LYS A 86 7.63 17.75 -1.07
C LYS A 86 6.18 18.20 -1.10
N LEU A 87 5.23 17.28 -1.32
CA LEU A 87 3.80 17.60 -1.27
C LEU A 87 3.40 18.03 0.14
N GLU A 88 3.77 17.28 1.18
CA GLU A 88 3.52 17.63 2.58
C GLU A 88 3.95 19.06 2.91
N SER A 89 5.14 19.47 2.46
CA SER A 89 5.68 20.81 2.72
C SER A 89 5.07 21.94 1.89
N LYS A 90 4.62 21.66 0.66
CA LYS A 90 4.19 22.70 -0.30
C LYS A 90 2.68 22.80 -0.46
N ASN A 91 2.02 21.66 -0.54
CA ASN A 91 0.57 21.57 -0.70
C ASN A 91 0.08 20.21 -0.19
N SER A 92 -0.05 20.11 1.14
CA SER A 92 -0.25 18.82 1.83
C SER A 92 -1.51 18.09 1.37
N ILE A 93 -2.57 18.82 0.99
CA ILE A 93 -3.82 18.20 0.54
C ILE A 93 -3.63 17.23 -0.64
N LEU A 94 -2.61 17.42 -1.48
CA LEU A 94 -2.35 16.56 -2.63
C LEU A 94 -1.99 15.12 -2.23
N ILE A 95 -1.61 14.87 -0.98
CA ILE A 95 -1.38 13.53 -0.43
C ILE A 95 -2.66 12.67 -0.47
N ILE A 96 -3.86 13.26 -0.48
CA ILE A 96 -5.11 12.47 -0.57
C ILE A 96 -5.19 11.63 -1.85
N ALA A 97 -4.53 12.06 -2.94
CA ALA A 97 -4.46 11.25 -4.16
C ALA A 97 -3.75 9.91 -3.88
N TYR A 98 -2.68 9.95 -3.10
CA TYR A 98 -1.88 8.78 -2.72
C TYR A 98 -2.63 7.89 -1.74
N ILE A 99 -3.27 8.48 -0.71
CA ILE A 99 -4.14 7.75 0.21
C ILE A 99 -5.24 7.03 -0.58
N TYR A 100 -5.97 7.74 -1.44
CA TYR A 100 -7.05 7.18 -2.22
C TYR A 100 -6.58 6.00 -3.08
N HIS A 101 -5.56 6.19 -3.92
CA HIS A 101 -5.14 5.17 -4.87
C HIS A 101 -4.50 3.95 -4.21
N LEU A 102 -3.67 4.13 -3.17
CA LEU A 102 -3.00 3.00 -2.50
C LEU A 102 -3.99 2.15 -1.72
N TYR A 103 -4.91 2.75 -0.96
CA TYR A 103 -5.93 1.98 -0.24
C TYR A 103 -6.97 1.37 -1.18
N MET A 104 -7.43 2.08 -2.23
CA MET A 104 -8.32 1.48 -3.23
C MET A 104 -7.66 0.33 -3.98
N GLY A 105 -6.38 0.45 -4.29
CA GLY A 105 -5.55 -0.61 -4.88
C GLY A 105 -5.46 -1.83 -3.97
N LEU A 106 -5.16 -1.63 -2.68
CA LEU A 106 -5.08 -2.70 -1.69
C LEU A 106 -6.42 -3.43 -1.51
N LEU A 107 -7.52 -2.67 -1.35
CA LEU A 107 -8.88 -3.20 -1.16
C LEU A 107 -9.46 -3.86 -2.43
N SER A 108 -8.79 -3.75 -3.57
CA SER A 108 -9.21 -4.34 -4.85
C SER A 108 -8.20 -5.37 -5.34
N GLY A 109 -7.07 -4.91 -5.87
CA GLY A 109 -6.01 -5.77 -6.42
C GLY A 109 -5.33 -6.62 -5.35
N GLY A 110 -5.08 -6.07 -4.16
CA GLY A 110 -4.50 -6.81 -3.03
C GLY A 110 -5.33 -8.02 -2.64
N ILE A 111 -6.66 -7.86 -2.52
CA ILE A 111 -7.58 -8.95 -2.21
C ILE A 111 -7.57 -10.04 -3.28
N ILE A 112 -7.53 -9.66 -4.57
CA ILE A 112 -7.43 -10.62 -5.68
C ILE A 112 -6.11 -11.38 -5.61
N LEU A 113 -5.01 -10.69 -5.34
CA LEU A 113 -3.67 -11.28 -5.27
C LEU A 113 -3.55 -12.25 -4.09
N ARG A 114 -4.11 -11.92 -2.91
CA ARG A 114 -4.24 -12.83 -1.76
C ARG A 114 -4.97 -14.11 -2.16
N LYS A 115 -6.15 -14.00 -2.78
CA LYS A 115 -6.95 -15.18 -3.19
C LYS A 115 -6.19 -16.08 -4.14
N LYS A 116 -5.52 -15.50 -5.14
CA LYS A 116 -4.66 -16.26 -6.07
C LYS A 116 -3.54 -16.98 -5.33
N ARG A 117 -2.85 -16.30 -4.42
CA ARG A 117 -1.74 -16.89 -3.68
C ARG A 117 -2.20 -18.01 -2.74
N GLN A 118 -3.30 -17.82 -2.01
CA GLN A 118 -3.89 -18.84 -1.14
C GLN A 118 -4.30 -20.09 -1.92
N LEU A 119 -4.87 -19.92 -3.12
CA LEU A 119 -5.20 -21.05 -3.99
C LEU A 119 -3.93 -21.83 -4.38
N MET A 120 -2.87 -21.13 -4.77
CA MET A 120 -1.60 -21.76 -5.14
C MET A 120 -0.93 -22.49 -3.96
N GLN A 121 -0.95 -21.91 -2.76
CA GLN A 121 -0.38 -22.54 -1.57
C GLN A 121 -1.12 -23.83 -1.18
N LYS A 122 -2.45 -23.88 -1.34
CA LYS A 122 -3.25 -25.10 -1.12
C LYS A 122 -2.93 -26.23 -2.09
N LEU A 123 -2.41 -25.90 -3.28
CA LEU A 123 -2.03 -26.88 -4.30
C LEU A 123 -0.61 -27.43 -4.07
N MET A 124 0.15 -26.91 -3.10
CA MET A 124 1.49 -27.39 -2.78
C MET A 124 1.43 -28.47 -1.67
N PRO A 125 1.93 -29.69 -1.91
CA PRO A 125 1.70 -30.86 -1.03
C PRO A 125 2.42 -30.84 0.33
N PHE A 126 3.17 -29.78 0.71
CA PHE A 126 4.02 -29.77 1.91
C PHE A 126 3.82 -28.59 2.88
N ASN A 127 2.81 -27.74 2.70
CA ASN A 127 2.56 -26.62 3.63
C ASN A 127 1.56 -27.00 4.73
N SER A 128 1.99 -27.84 5.68
CA SER A 128 1.16 -28.36 6.78
C SER A 128 1.29 -27.61 8.12
N GLY A 129 1.99 -26.47 8.17
CA GLY A 129 2.30 -25.77 9.43
C GLY A 129 1.96 -24.29 9.55
N ALA A 130 1.50 -23.61 8.48
CA ALA A 130 1.18 -22.18 8.54
C ALA A 130 -0.22 -21.94 9.10
N SER A 131 -0.36 -20.99 10.03
CA SER A 131 -1.67 -20.53 10.48
C SER A 131 -2.43 -19.89 9.31
N LYS A 132 -3.76 -19.80 9.40
CA LYS A 132 -4.61 -19.22 8.34
C LYS A 132 -4.29 -17.75 8.04
N LEU A 133 -3.62 -17.05 8.96
CA LEU A 133 -3.28 -15.63 8.90
C LEU A 133 -1.80 -15.38 8.53
N ASP A 134 -0.91 -16.33 8.77
CA ASP A 134 0.53 -16.13 8.60
C ASP A 134 0.85 -15.66 7.17
N GLY A 135 1.50 -14.49 7.07
CA GLY A 135 1.89 -13.89 5.80
C GLY A 135 0.75 -13.32 4.94
N ASN A 136 -0.43 -13.07 5.52
CA ASN A 136 -1.56 -12.44 4.83
C ASN A 136 -2.19 -11.23 5.56
N HIS A 137 -1.56 -10.72 6.61
CA HIS A 137 -2.07 -9.65 7.47
C HIS A 137 -2.38 -8.37 6.69
N VAL A 138 -1.55 -7.98 5.71
CA VAL A 138 -1.74 -6.72 4.94
C VAL A 138 -3.09 -6.66 4.22
N THR A 139 -3.64 -7.82 3.85
CA THR A 139 -4.93 -7.96 3.18
C THR A 139 -6.00 -8.56 4.07
N ASP A 140 -5.75 -8.64 5.36
CA ASP A 140 -6.71 -9.06 6.37
C ASP A 140 -7.28 -7.84 7.11
N PHE A 141 -8.60 -7.70 7.04
CA PHE A 141 -9.33 -6.57 7.59
C PHE A 141 -10.31 -7.02 8.68
N GLY A 142 -10.08 -8.21 9.27
CA GLY A 142 -10.97 -8.82 10.25
C GLY A 142 -12.39 -9.01 9.71
N GLU A 143 -13.38 -8.58 10.49
CA GLU A 143 -14.80 -8.67 10.15
C GLU A 143 -15.30 -7.52 9.25
N LEU A 144 -14.43 -6.58 8.90
CA LEU A 144 -14.81 -5.43 8.08
C LEU A 144 -15.16 -5.84 6.64
N SER A 145 -16.28 -5.32 6.14
CA SER A 145 -16.67 -5.50 4.74
C SER A 145 -15.75 -4.69 3.82
N ILE A 146 -15.02 -5.38 2.94
CA ILE A 146 -14.22 -4.75 1.88
C ILE A 146 -15.07 -3.85 0.98
N TYR A 147 -16.33 -4.21 0.76
CA TYR A 147 -17.25 -3.39 -0.01
C TYR A 147 -17.54 -2.06 0.68
N GLU A 148 -17.88 -2.09 1.97
CA GLU A 148 -18.14 -0.88 2.75
C GLU A 148 -16.88 -0.03 2.92
N LEU A 149 -15.71 -0.63 3.13
CA LEU A 149 -14.44 0.10 3.17
C LEU A 149 -14.19 0.89 1.88
N LYS A 150 -14.32 0.25 0.71
CA LYS A 150 -14.17 0.94 -0.58
C LYS A 150 -15.21 2.03 -0.78
N LYS A 151 -16.47 1.76 -0.39
CA LYS A 151 -17.55 2.74 -0.46
C LYS A 151 -17.23 3.96 0.40
N ASN A 152 -16.70 3.74 1.61
CA ASN A 152 -16.31 4.81 2.52
C ASN A 152 -15.18 5.66 1.96
N VAL A 153 -14.11 5.03 1.44
CA VAL A 153 -12.99 5.75 0.80
C VAL A 153 -13.46 6.64 -0.35
N LYS A 154 -14.34 6.12 -1.22
CA LYS A 154 -14.91 6.90 -2.34
C LYS A 154 -15.78 8.05 -1.84
N ARG A 155 -16.65 7.78 -0.88
CA ARG A 155 -17.55 8.80 -0.30
C ARG A 155 -16.73 9.94 0.30
N THR A 156 -15.75 9.63 1.14
CA THR A 156 -14.88 10.64 1.76
C THR A 156 -14.11 11.44 0.71
N MET A 157 -13.60 10.80 -0.35
CA MET A 157 -12.91 11.52 -1.43
C MET A 157 -13.85 12.48 -2.18
N ASN A 158 -15.09 12.05 -2.47
CA ASN A 158 -16.08 12.91 -3.13
C ASN A 158 -16.45 14.11 -2.25
N GLU A 159 -16.73 13.89 -0.97
CA GLU A 159 -17.03 14.95 -0.01
C GLU A 159 -15.87 15.96 0.11
N VAL A 160 -14.62 15.47 0.11
CA VAL A 160 -13.46 16.34 0.06
C VAL A 160 -13.39 17.13 -1.25
N ALA A 161 -13.60 16.48 -2.39
CA ALA A 161 -13.51 17.10 -3.71
C ALA A 161 -14.56 18.19 -3.93
N ASP A 162 -15.77 18.03 -3.40
CA ASP A 162 -16.85 19.03 -3.51
C ASP A 162 -16.48 20.37 -2.85
N GLU A 163 -15.53 20.36 -1.90
CA GLU A 163 -15.06 21.54 -1.18
C GLU A 163 -13.78 22.17 -1.77
N LEU A 164 -13.32 21.71 -2.94
CA LEU A 164 -12.08 22.18 -3.57
C LEU A 164 -12.35 23.08 -4.78
N ASP A 165 -11.46 24.05 -4.98
CA ASP A 165 -11.38 24.80 -6.22
C ASP A 165 -10.88 23.92 -7.38
N GLU A 166 -11.11 24.38 -8.61
CA GLU A 166 -10.78 23.64 -9.82
C GLU A 166 -9.27 23.44 -10.04
N ASP A 167 -8.43 24.38 -9.58
CA ASP A 167 -6.97 24.27 -9.70
C ASP A 167 -6.42 23.16 -8.79
N THR A 168 -6.95 23.06 -7.57
CA THR A 168 -6.62 21.99 -6.64
C THR A 168 -7.13 20.64 -7.14
N LYS A 169 -8.35 20.57 -7.68
CA LYS A 169 -8.88 19.34 -8.32
C LYS A 169 -8.01 18.89 -9.49
N LYS A 170 -7.60 19.82 -10.35
CA LYS A 170 -6.68 19.54 -11.46
C LYS A 170 -5.34 19.00 -10.95
N SER A 171 -4.79 19.63 -9.91
CA SER A 171 -3.55 19.18 -9.26
C SER A 171 -3.69 17.76 -8.68
N LEU A 172 -4.84 17.41 -8.10
CA LEU A 172 -5.13 16.04 -7.63
C LEU A 172 -5.21 15.02 -8.78
N ILE A 173 -5.73 15.42 -9.94
CA ILE A 173 -5.75 14.57 -11.14
C ILE A 173 -4.32 14.35 -11.66
N ASP A 174 -3.48 15.39 -11.66
CA ASP A 174 -2.09 15.26 -12.09
C ASP A 174 -1.27 14.40 -11.11
N GLU A 175 -1.47 14.57 -9.81
CA GLU A 175 -0.87 13.70 -8.80
C GLU A 175 -1.41 12.26 -8.87
N SER A 176 -2.68 12.06 -9.24
CA SER A 176 -3.22 10.73 -9.52
C SER A 176 -2.47 10.01 -10.63
N LYS A 177 -2.13 10.71 -11.72
CA LYS A 177 -1.28 10.14 -12.79
C LYS A 177 0.11 9.81 -12.25
N LYS A 178 0.67 10.68 -11.41
CA LYS A 178 1.99 10.49 -10.80
C LYS A 178 2.04 9.30 -9.84
N VAL A 179 0.95 9.03 -9.11
CA VAL A 179 0.81 7.80 -8.31
C VAL A 179 1.05 6.56 -9.17
N PHE A 180 0.42 6.46 -10.35
CA PHE A 180 0.62 5.31 -11.24
C PHE A 180 2.07 5.20 -11.73
N LEU A 181 2.70 6.33 -12.09
CA LEU A 181 4.10 6.35 -12.52
C LEU A 181 5.04 5.88 -11.40
N LEU A 182 4.88 6.41 -10.19
CA LEU A 182 5.71 6.05 -9.04
C LEU A 182 5.47 4.60 -8.60
N ASN A 183 4.21 4.14 -8.56
CA ASN A 183 3.86 2.76 -8.26
C ASN A 183 4.50 1.80 -9.27
N ASN A 184 4.43 2.10 -10.57
CA ASN A 184 5.07 1.28 -11.60
C ASN A 184 6.58 1.23 -11.42
N LYS A 185 7.22 2.36 -11.10
CA LYS A 185 8.66 2.45 -10.88
C LYS A 185 9.11 1.61 -9.68
N VAL A 186 8.41 1.67 -8.54
CA VAL A 186 8.76 0.83 -7.38
C VAL A 186 8.52 -0.65 -7.66
N ILE A 187 7.45 -1.02 -8.39
CA ILE A 187 7.19 -2.40 -8.79
C ILE A 187 8.29 -2.93 -9.73
N GLN A 188 8.71 -2.14 -10.71
CA GLN A 188 9.80 -2.50 -11.63
C GLN A 188 11.12 -2.72 -10.89
N SER A 189 11.40 -1.94 -9.84
CA SER A 189 12.62 -2.10 -9.03
C SER A 189 12.74 -3.46 -8.33
N VAL A 190 11.62 -4.16 -8.10
CA VAL A 190 11.62 -5.55 -7.60
C VAL A 190 12.01 -6.53 -8.71
N GLN A 191 11.60 -6.25 -9.95
CA GLN A 191 11.89 -7.12 -11.10
C GLN A 191 13.35 -7.07 -11.52
N GLU A 192 13.97 -5.90 -11.49
CA GLU A 192 15.39 -5.74 -11.81
C GLU A 192 16.29 -6.52 -10.83
N SER A 193 15.89 -6.67 -9.57
CA SER A 193 16.64 -7.51 -8.62
C SER A 193 16.45 -9.02 -8.79
N MET A 194 15.62 -9.45 -9.75
CA MET A 194 15.46 -10.87 -10.12
C MET A 194 16.33 -11.28 -11.32
N LEU A 195 17.04 -10.32 -11.94
CA LEU A 195 17.99 -10.51 -13.03
C LEU A 195 19.43 -10.47 -12.50
#